data_AF-A0A9E5WN14-F1
#
_entry.id   AF-A0A9E5WN14-F1
#
_cell.length_a   1.000
_cell.length_b   1.000
_cell.length_c   1.000
_cell.angle_alpha   90.00
_cell.angle_beta   90.00
_cell.angle_gamma   90.00
#
_symmetry.space_group_name_H-M   'P 1'
#
loop_
_entity.id
_entity.type
_entity.pdbx_description
1 polymer ?
#
loop_
_entity_poly.entity_id
_entity_poly.type
_entity_poly.pdbx_seq_one_letter_code
_entity_poly.pdbx_strand_id
1 'polypeptide(L)'
;MIRWGIPVLVMAGILAAVAGTSPADNERERTEAEHKARTQAREGRPDRPGEHAERPHGREARERAERERREHRKRDAERRERERRERAERREQEQRERARHEEETQHEEAERREQMIDRLERQIRTLREAGTPEMAERLEVLEARLRELREERGRRGPGRPERFIAELRERLEHLRDELREAERGGDAPQAVERRKRIRREMEETERELAKATRRPGPPERPGSIRRPGPPRRPGPPHRRPEQGRRPHPPEKGPRHEPPPPPEFEEMMRRIEHLHRAADNLDQAGEHELAQNLRREAERKEQELHWQRERRELMEHHEAQMREVFGQIEELRREVQELREVVEELRERLQRE
;
A
#
# COMPACT_ATOMS: atom_id res chain seq x y z
N MET A 1 30.40 43.12 -7.23
CA MET A 1 31.36 42.13 -7.76
C MET A 1 31.24 40.84 -6.97
N ILE A 2 30.40 39.90 -7.39
CA ILE A 2 30.49 38.47 -7.02
C ILE A 2 30.04 37.69 -8.26
N ARG A 3 30.93 36.81 -8.74
CA ARG A 3 30.84 36.01 -9.96
C ARG A 3 29.94 34.79 -9.74
N TRP A 4 29.01 34.56 -10.67
CA TRP A 4 28.36 33.27 -10.86
C TRP A 4 29.32 32.33 -11.59
N GLY A 5 29.48 31.10 -11.09
CA GLY A 5 30.25 30.03 -11.72
C GLY A 5 29.38 28.80 -11.91
N ILE A 6 28.88 28.63 -13.13
CA ILE A 6 28.26 27.39 -13.63
C ILE A 6 29.37 26.59 -14.32
N PRO A 7 29.65 25.33 -13.94
CA PRO A 7 30.54 24.51 -14.75
C PRO A 7 29.77 23.83 -15.88
N VAL A 8 30.16 24.22 -17.09
CA VAL A 8 29.91 23.55 -18.37
C VAL A 8 31.03 22.52 -18.59
N LEU A 9 30.68 21.26 -18.85
CA LEU A 9 31.56 20.17 -19.35
C LEU A 9 30.66 19.30 -20.24
N VAL A 10 30.53 19.56 -21.56
CA VAL A 10 31.43 19.18 -22.68
C VAL A 10 31.66 17.66 -22.71
N MET A 11 30.89 16.91 -23.51
CA MET A 11 31.10 16.65 -24.96
C MET A 11 32.42 15.93 -25.26
N ALA A 12 32.44 14.61 -25.06
CA ALA A 12 33.40 13.71 -25.71
C ALA A 12 32.77 12.31 -25.82
N GLY A 13 32.29 11.95 -27.02
CA GLY A 13 31.72 10.61 -27.24
C GLY A 13 30.98 10.40 -28.56
N ILE A 14 31.22 11.22 -29.59
CA ILE A 14 30.64 11.01 -30.93
C ILE A 14 31.77 11.15 -31.94
N LEU A 15 32.46 10.05 -32.26
CA LEU A 15 33.28 9.88 -33.46
C LEU A 15 33.79 8.42 -33.52
N ALA A 16 32.88 7.47 -33.76
CA ALA A 16 33.20 6.11 -34.18
C ALA A 16 32.00 5.49 -34.91
N ALA A 17 31.61 6.06 -36.04
CA ALA A 17 30.54 5.54 -36.90
C ALA A 17 30.84 5.83 -38.37
N VAL A 18 31.91 5.23 -38.91
CA VAL A 18 32.15 5.12 -40.36
C VAL A 18 32.75 3.75 -40.66
N ALA A 19 31.92 2.71 -40.57
CA ALA A 19 32.09 1.46 -41.30
C ALA A 19 30.68 0.87 -41.43
N GLY A 20 29.96 1.30 -42.48
CA GLY A 20 28.60 0.86 -42.76
C GLY A 20 28.60 -0.59 -43.21
N THR A 21 28.23 -1.48 -42.29
CA THR A 21 27.54 -2.72 -42.61
C THR A 21 26.24 -2.70 -41.82
N SER A 22 25.13 -2.48 -42.53
CA SER A 22 23.80 -2.40 -41.94
C SER A 22 23.44 -3.76 -41.33
N PRO A 23 23.02 -3.83 -40.06
CA PRO A 23 22.57 -5.09 -39.46
C PRO A 23 21.37 -5.71 -40.19
N ALA A 24 20.64 -4.92 -40.99
CA ALA A 24 19.53 -5.40 -41.81
C ALA A 24 19.97 -6.31 -42.99
N ASP A 25 21.22 -6.20 -43.45
CA ASP A 25 21.70 -7.04 -44.56
C ASP A 25 22.14 -8.43 -44.06
N ASN A 26 22.55 -8.55 -42.79
CA ASN A 26 22.92 -9.83 -42.16
C ASN A 26 21.71 -10.74 -41.85
N GLU A 27 20.53 -10.17 -41.64
CA GLU A 27 19.30 -10.95 -41.40
C GLU A 27 18.72 -11.55 -42.68
N ARG A 28 18.94 -10.90 -43.83
CA ARG A 28 18.52 -11.44 -45.14
C ARG A 28 19.35 -12.64 -45.56
N GLU A 29 20.67 -12.63 -45.34
CA GLU A 29 21.51 -13.80 -45.64
C GLU A 29 21.22 -15.00 -44.71
N ARG A 30 20.84 -14.77 -43.45
CA ARG A 30 20.47 -15.85 -42.52
C ARG A 30 19.15 -16.53 -42.87
N THR A 31 18.15 -15.76 -43.28
CA THR A 31 16.83 -16.31 -43.63
C THR A 31 16.84 -17.11 -44.93
N GLU A 32 17.67 -16.73 -45.92
CA GLU A 32 17.87 -17.55 -47.12
C GLU A 32 18.60 -18.86 -46.83
N ALA A 33 19.59 -18.87 -45.93
CA ALA A 33 20.30 -20.09 -45.54
C ALA A 33 19.38 -21.09 -44.80
N GLU A 34 18.51 -20.62 -43.91
CA GLU A 34 17.53 -21.47 -43.21
C GLU A 34 16.46 -22.04 -44.15
N HIS A 35 16.00 -21.25 -45.13
CA HIS A 35 15.00 -21.73 -46.09
C HIS A 35 15.57 -22.84 -46.99
N LYS A 36 16.85 -22.73 -47.37
CA LYS A 36 17.56 -23.75 -48.16
C LYS A 36 17.78 -25.05 -47.36
N ALA A 37 18.07 -24.94 -46.07
CA ALA A 37 18.21 -26.09 -45.17
C ALA A 37 16.87 -26.83 -44.94
N ARG A 38 15.76 -26.10 -44.79
CA ARG A 38 14.41 -26.70 -44.64
C ARG A 38 13.93 -27.40 -45.90
N THR A 39 14.30 -26.92 -47.09
CA THR A 39 13.96 -27.61 -48.35
C THR A 39 14.75 -28.91 -48.55
N GLN A 40 16.03 -28.95 -48.16
CA GLN A 40 16.84 -30.18 -48.25
C GLN A 40 16.39 -31.27 -47.25
N ALA A 41 15.88 -30.90 -46.07
CA ALA A 41 15.37 -31.85 -45.09
C ALA A 41 14.06 -32.54 -45.52
N ARG A 42 13.33 -31.99 -46.51
CA ARG A 42 12.03 -32.52 -46.96
C ARG A 42 12.15 -33.58 -48.06
N GLU A 43 13.28 -33.64 -48.76
CA GLU A 43 13.54 -34.63 -49.82
C GLU A 43 14.21 -35.91 -49.30
N GLY A 44 14.76 -35.90 -48.08
CA GLY A 44 15.38 -37.06 -47.44
C GLY A 44 14.46 -37.81 -46.49
N ARG A 45 13.29 -38.28 -46.94
CA ARG A 45 12.43 -39.17 -46.15
C ARG A 45 12.91 -40.61 -46.37
N PRO A 46 13.73 -41.22 -45.49
CA PRO A 46 14.12 -42.61 -45.67
C PRO A 46 12.87 -43.50 -45.57
N ASP A 47 12.74 -44.42 -46.52
CA ASP A 47 11.72 -45.44 -46.54
C ASP A 47 11.66 -46.17 -45.19
N ARG A 48 10.43 -46.36 -44.70
CA ARG A 48 10.14 -47.10 -43.46
C ARG A 48 10.80 -48.48 -43.52
N PRO A 49 11.76 -48.81 -42.64
CA PRO A 49 12.24 -50.17 -42.55
C PRO A 49 11.14 -51.05 -41.94
N GLY A 50 10.93 -52.21 -42.58
CA GLY A 50 9.85 -53.16 -42.32
C GLY A 50 9.77 -53.66 -40.87
N GLU A 51 8.52 -53.86 -40.45
CA GLU A 51 8.05 -54.37 -39.16
C GLU A 51 8.40 -55.85 -38.92
N HIS A 52 9.67 -56.27 -38.88
CA HIS A 52 10.00 -57.62 -38.39
C HIS A 52 11.31 -57.63 -37.61
N ALA A 53 11.29 -57.08 -36.39
CA ALA A 53 12.32 -57.34 -35.40
C ALA A 53 11.66 -58.01 -34.19
N GLU A 54 11.95 -59.31 -34.08
CA GLU A 54 11.65 -60.18 -32.96
C GLU A 54 11.96 -59.47 -31.64
N ARG A 55 11.04 -59.59 -30.67
CA ARG A 55 11.16 -59.00 -29.33
C ARG A 55 11.49 -60.09 -28.31
N PRO A 56 12.77 -60.36 -27.94
CA PRO A 56 13.07 -61.27 -26.83
C PRO A 56 13.41 -60.56 -25.50
N HIS A 57 13.49 -59.22 -25.43
CA HIS A 57 13.95 -58.51 -24.21
C HIS A 57 12.89 -57.61 -23.52
N GLY A 58 11.60 -57.90 -23.72
CA GLY A 58 10.50 -56.99 -23.42
C GLY A 58 10.25 -56.67 -21.93
N ARG A 59 10.73 -57.48 -20.98
CA ARG A 59 10.44 -57.25 -19.55
C ARG A 59 11.48 -56.37 -18.87
N GLU A 60 12.77 -56.70 -18.99
CA GLU A 60 13.85 -55.90 -18.39
C GLU A 60 13.91 -54.48 -18.98
N ALA A 61 13.70 -54.34 -20.29
CA ALA A 61 13.65 -53.03 -20.93
C ALA A 61 12.47 -52.17 -20.42
N ARG A 62 11.31 -52.79 -20.15
CA ARG A 62 10.15 -52.10 -19.56
C ARG A 62 10.41 -51.71 -18.11
N GLU A 63 11.04 -52.58 -17.32
CA GLU A 63 11.39 -52.28 -15.93
C GLU A 63 12.43 -51.16 -15.83
N ARG A 64 13.43 -51.12 -16.73
CA ARG A 64 14.39 -50.00 -16.82
C ARG A 64 13.69 -48.70 -17.21
N ALA A 65 12.85 -48.72 -18.25
CA ALA A 65 12.09 -47.54 -18.66
C ALA A 65 11.13 -47.04 -17.57
N GLU A 66 10.54 -47.95 -16.78
CA GLU A 66 9.68 -47.56 -15.65
C GLU A 66 10.49 -46.94 -14.51
N ARG A 67 11.67 -47.49 -14.18
CA ARG A 67 12.57 -46.90 -13.18
C ARG A 67 13.02 -45.50 -13.59
N GLU A 68 13.41 -45.30 -14.85
CA GLU A 68 13.77 -43.98 -15.39
C GLU A 68 12.62 -42.99 -15.30
N ARG A 69 11.38 -43.40 -15.63
CA ARG A 69 10.19 -42.54 -15.47
C ARG A 69 9.92 -42.20 -14.02
N ARG A 70 10.10 -43.14 -13.09
CA ARG A 70 9.94 -42.88 -11.64
C ARG A 70 11.00 -41.91 -11.14
N GLU A 71 12.24 -42.07 -11.56
CA GLU A 71 13.33 -41.13 -11.23
C GLU A 71 13.08 -39.74 -11.80
N HIS A 72 12.66 -39.64 -13.06
CA HIS A 72 12.31 -38.35 -13.67
C HIS A 72 11.20 -37.65 -12.90
N ARG A 73 10.11 -38.36 -12.56
CA ARG A 73 9.02 -37.81 -11.75
C ARG A 73 9.50 -37.37 -10.36
N LYS A 74 10.42 -38.12 -9.75
CA LYS A 74 11.01 -37.75 -8.46
C LYS A 74 11.84 -36.46 -8.58
N ARG A 75 12.70 -36.35 -9.61
CA ARG A 75 13.49 -35.13 -9.88
C ARG A 75 12.59 -33.93 -10.17
N ASP A 76 11.52 -34.11 -10.93
CA ASP A 76 10.54 -33.05 -11.20
C ASP A 76 9.79 -32.60 -9.93
N ALA A 77 9.42 -33.56 -9.07
CA ALA A 77 8.77 -33.26 -7.80
C ALA A 77 9.71 -32.48 -6.86
N GLU A 78 10.96 -32.91 -6.75
CA GLU A 78 12.00 -32.21 -5.97
C GLU A 78 12.27 -30.80 -6.53
N ARG A 79 12.32 -30.64 -7.85
CA ARG A 79 12.46 -29.32 -8.50
C ARG A 79 11.31 -28.39 -8.15
N ARG A 80 10.06 -28.88 -8.25
CA ARG A 80 8.86 -28.09 -7.88
C ARG A 80 8.82 -27.74 -6.39
N GLU A 81 9.30 -28.63 -5.53
CA GLU A 81 9.38 -28.35 -4.10
C GLU A 81 10.42 -27.27 -3.79
N ARG A 82 11.61 -27.33 -4.41
CA ARG A 82 12.63 -26.28 -4.30
C ARG A 82 12.09 -24.93 -4.77
N GLU A 83 11.46 -24.87 -5.95
CA GLU A 83 10.84 -23.64 -6.46
C GLU A 83 9.77 -23.09 -5.50
N ARG A 84 8.99 -23.95 -4.82
CA ARG A 84 8.00 -23.52 -3.83
C ARG A 84 8.66 -22.93 -2.57
N ARG A 85 9.75 -23.55 -2.09
CA ARG A 85 10.51 -23.04 -0.94
C ARG A 85 11.15 -21.71 -1.25
N GLU A 86 11.83 -21.58 -2.40
CA GLU A 86 12.42 -20.31 -2.85
C GLU A 86 11.37 -19.20 -2.99
N ARG A 87 10.18 -19.50 -3.53
CA ARG A 87 9.08 -18.51 -3.60
C ARG A 87 8.55 -18.13 -2.22
N ALA A 88 8.50 -19.07 -1.28
CA ALA A 88 8.07 -18.79 0.10
C ALA A 88 9.11 -17.92 0.82
N GLU A 89 10.39 -18.24 0.70
CA GLU A 89 11.50 -17.46 1.25
C GLU A 89 11.55 -16.04 0.68
N ARG A 90 11.35 -15.87 -0.64
CA ARG A 90 11.25 -14.54 -1.27
C ARG A 90 10.09 -13.72 -0.70
N ARG A 91 8.90 -14.32 -0.54
CA ARG A 91 7.75 -13.63 0.06
C ARG A 91 8.00 -13.25 1.50
N GLU A 92 8.65 -14.13 2.27
CA GLU A 92 9.02 -13.82 3.66
C GLU A 92 10.05 -12.70 3.71
N GLN A 93 11.04 -12.70 2.82
CA GLN A 93 12.02 -11.63 2.72
C GLN A 93 11.36 -10.29 2.32
N GLU A 94 10.49 -10.28 1.31
CA GLU A 94 9.73 -9.10 0.91
C GLU A 94 8.86 -8.57 2.07
N GLN A 95 8.22 -9.45 2.84
CA GLN A 95 7.46 -9.05 4.03
C GLN A 95 8.35 -8.43 5.11
N ARG A 96 9.55 -9.00 5.34
CA ARG A 96 10.52 -8.44 6.28
C ARG A 96 11.06 -7.09 5.82
N GLU A 97 11.33 -6.92 4.54
CA GLU A 97 11.76 -5.64 3.97
C GLU A 97 10.67 -4.57 4.07
N ARG A 98 9.40 -4.93 3.77
CA ARG A 98 8.26 -4.04 3.99
C ARG A 98 8.10 -3.64 5.45
N ALA A 99 8.18 -4.61 6.37
CA ALA A 99 8.10 -4.33 7.81
C ALA A 99 9.22 -3.40 8.27
N ARG A 100 10.46 -3.60 7.81
CA ARG A 100 11.59 -2.69 8.10
C ARG A 100 11.37 -1.29 7.58
N HIS A 101 10.88 -1.16 6.34
CA HIS A 101 10.58 0.15 5.76
C HIS A 101 9.41 0.84 6.50
N GLU A 102 8.40 0.10 6.93
CA GLU A 102 7.31 0.62 7.78
C GLU A 102 7.84 1.07 9.16
N GLU A 103 8.76 0.32 9.76
CA GLU A 103 9.41 0.71 11.02
C GLU A 103 10.30 1.96 10.85
N GLU A 104 11.07 2.04 9.76
CA GLU A 104 11.93 3.19 9.45
C GLU A 104 11.10 4.46 9.20
N THR A 105 10.04 4.36 8.41
CA THR A 105 9.12 5.49 8.18
C THR A 105 8.40 5.93 9.47
N GLN A 106 7.99 4.99 10.32
CA GLN A 106 7.44 5.32 11.65
C GLN A 106 8.48 6.00 12.55
N HIS A 107 9.74 5.58 12.48
CA HIS A 107 10.83 6.18 13.23
C HIS A 107 11.09 7.61 12.77
N GLU A 108 11.21 7.86 11.46
CA GLU A 108 11.34 9.21 10.91
C GLU A 108 10.16 10.11 11.29
N GLU A 109 8.93 9.61 11.23
CA GLU A 109 7.76 10.36 11.69
C GLU A 109 7.83 10.70 13.17
N ALA A 110 8.28 9.76 14.01
CA ALA A 110 8.44 9.99 15.44
C ALA A 110 9.51 11.05 15.72
N GLU A 111 10.65 11.03 15.02
CA GLU A 111 11.68 12.05 15.13
C GLU A 111 11.17 13.43 14.69
N ARG A 112 10.43 13.52 13.57
CA ARG A 112 9.81 14.78 13.13
C ARG A 112 8.84 15.33 14.17
N ARG A 113 8.05 14.47 14.82
CA ARG A 113 7.15 14.88 15.91
C ARG A 113 7.92 15.37 17.13
N GLU A 114 9.01 14.71 17.50
CA GLU A 114 9.88 15.13 18.61
C GLU A 114 10.51 16.51 18.36
N GLN A 115 11.04 16.74 17.15
CA GLN A 115 11.54 18.06 16.75
C GLN A 115 10.45 19.15 16.81
N MET A 116 9.22 18.81 16.44
CA MET A 116 8.08 19.72 16.53
C MET A 116 7.74 20.05 18.00
N ILE A 117 7.73 19.05 18.88
CA ILE A 117 7.54 19.25 20.32
C ILE A 117 8.61 20.18 20.88
N ASP A 118 9.89 19.91 20.61
CA ASP A 118 11.01 20.75 21.07
C ASP A 118 10.92 22.20 20.58
N ARG A 119 10.41 22.40 19.35
CA ARG A 119 10.18 23.73 18.79
C ARG A 119 9.05 24.46 19.52
N LEU A 120 7.94 23.76 19.76
CA LEU A 120 6.79 24.33 20.48
C LEU A 120 7.15 24.64 21.94
N GLU A 121 7.91 23.78 22.62
CA GLU A 121 8.40 24.03 23.98
C GLU A 121 9.27 25.29 24.06
N ARG A 122 10.17 25.47 23.09
CA ARG A 122 10.98 26.68 22.97
C ARG A 122 10.11 27.92 22.76
N GLN A 123 9.11 27.85 21.88
CA GLN A 123 8.18 28.96 21.64
C GLN A 123 7.39 29.31 22.91
N ILE A 124 6.82 28.32 23.59
CA ILE A 124 6.10 28.51 24.87
C ILE A 124 7.01 29.18 25.91
N ARG A 125 8.26 28.73 26.04
CA ARG A 125 9.22 29.34 26.97
C ARG A 125 9.46 30.83 26.64
N THR A 126 9.73 31.16 25.37
CA THR A 126 9.95 32.55 24.95
C THR A 126 8.72 33.44 25.16
N LEU A 127 7.52 32.91 24.93
CA LEU A 127 6.27 33.66 25.12
C LEU A 127 5.97 33.89 26.62
N ARG A 128 6.26 32.89 27.48
CA ARG A 128 6.15 33.03 28.94
C ARG A 128 7.11 34.08 29.49
N GLU A 129 8.33 34.13 28.97
CA GLU A 129 9.34 35.13 29.37
C GLU A 129 8.96 36.56 28.94
N ALA A 130 8.24 36.71 27.83
CA ALA A 130 7.81 38.02 27.31
C ALA A 130 6.57 38.60 28.05
N GLY A 131 5.75 37.78 28.71
CA GLY A 131 4.78 38.21 29.74
C GLY A 131 3.63 39.14 29.29
N THR A 132 3.30 39.21 28.00
CA THR A 132 2.21 40.08 27.49
C THR A 132 0.84 39.39 27.48
N PRO A 133 -0.27 40.10 27.70
CA PRO A 133 -1.61 39.50 27.75
C PRO A 133 -2.07 38.90 26.41
N GLU A 134 -1.70 39.49 25.27
CA GLU A 134 -1.95 38.92 23.93
C GLU A 134 -1.19 37.60 23.68
N MET A 135 -0.14 37.32 24.47
CA MET A 135 0.58 36.05 24.41
C MET A 135 -0.07 34.94 25.24
N ALA A 136 -0.99 35.26 26.16
CA ALA A 136 -1.68 34.25 26.97
C ALA A 136 -2.56 33.33 26.10
N GLU A 137 -3.31 33.91 25.14
CA GLU A 137 -4.11 33.14 24.19
C GLU A 137 -3.24 32.29 23.26
N ARG A 138 -2.11 32.83 22.78
CA ARG A 138 -1.14 32.07 21.97
C ARG A 138 -0.47 30.95 22.76
N LEU A 139 -0.24 31.14 24.06
CA LEU A 139 0.30 30.13 24.95
C LEU A 139 -0.68 28.97 25.14
N GLU A 140 -1.97 29.24 25.37
CA GLU A 140 -3.00 28.19 25.50
C GLU A 140 -3.10 27.32 24.24
N VAL A 141 -3.10 27.93 23.05
CA VAL A 141 -3.15 27.20 21.78
C VAL A 141 -1.91 26.31 21.57
N LEU A 142 -0.72 26.83 21.87
CA LEU A 142 0.52 26.07 21.74
C LEU A 142 0.60 24.94 22.77
N GLU A 143 0.16 25.16 24.01
CA GLU A 143 0.11 24.13 25.05
C GLU A 143 -0.90 23.02 24.73
N ALA A 144 -2.07 23.37 24.18
CA ALA A 144 -3.06 22.40 23.71
C ALA A 144 -2.48 21.53 22.58
N ARG A 145 -1.80 22.14 21.60
CA ARG A 145 -1.14 21.42 20.51
C ARG A 145 -0.02 20.50 20.99
N LEU A 146 0.69 20.91 22.04
CA LEU A 146 1.77 20.12 22.65
C LEU A 146 1.22 18.92 23.42
N ARG A 147 0.09 19.08 24.13
CA ARG A 147 -0.64 17.96 24.76
C ARG A 147 -1.12 16.97 23.71
N GLU A 148 -1.73 17.45 22.64
CA GLU A 148 -2.19 16.60 21.54
C GLU A 148 -1.05 15.78 20.91
N LEU A 149 0.09 16.42 20.60
CA LEU A 149 1.26 15.72 20.06
C LEU A 149 1.88 14.72 21.04
N ARG A 150 1.84 14.99 22.35
CA ARG A 150 2.28 14.04 23.39
C ARG A 150 1.31 12.86 23.55
N GLU A 151 0.01 13.11 23.49
CA GLU A 151 -1.02 12.05 23.47
C GLU A 151 -0.94 11.21 22.20
N GLU A 152 -0.66 11.83 21.05
CA GLU A 152 -0.42 11.11 19.80
C GLU A 152 0.89 10.32 19.82
N ARG A 153 1.89 10.74 20.61
CA ARG A 153 3.13 9.97 20.87
C ARG A 153 2.84 8.71 21.69
N GLY A 154 2.08 8.83 22.79
CA GLY A 154 1.61 7.69 23.59
C GLY A 154 0.65 6.78 22.81
N ARG A 155 -0.16 7.41 21.95
CA ARG A 155 -0.88 6.91 20.77
C ARG A 155 0.03 5.97 20.00
N ARG A 156 0.92 6.57 19.21
CA ARG A 156 1.82 6.24 18.08
C ARG A 156 2.72 5.00 18.05
N GLY A 157 3.67 4.87 18.98
CA GLY A 157 5.02 4.36 18.67
C GLY A 157 5.29 2.84 18.82
N PRO A 158 6.36 2.32 18.20
CA PRO A 158 6.86 0.96 18.44
C PRO A 158 7.37 0.83 19.90
N GLY A 159 6.86 -0.16 20.64
CA GLY A 159 6.98 -0.28 22.12
C GLY A 159 5.71 0.09 22.91
N ARG A 160 4.59 0.29 22.19
CA ARG A 160 3.28 0.77 22.64
C ARG A 160 2.65 0.12 23.87
N PRO A 161 2.66 -1.21 24.09
CA PRO A 161 2.00 -1.74 25.27
C PRO A 161 2.82 -1.42 26.53
N GLU A 162 4.14 -1.65 26.56
CA GLU A 162 4.88 -1.53 27.82
C GLU A 162 4.98 -0.09 28.35
N ARG A 163 5.17 0.92 27.49
CA ARG A 163 5.25 2.33 27.92
C ARG A 163 3.90 2.88 28.36
N PHE A 164 2.84 2.62 27.59
CA PHE A 164 1.48 3.00 27.98
C PHE A 164 1.02 2.27 29.26
N ILE A 165 1.38 0.99 29.40
CA ILE A 165 1.16 0.22 30.63
C ILE A 165 1.96 0.81 31.80
N ALA A 166 3.18 1.30 31.58
CA ALA A 166 3.99 1.95 32.61
C ALA A 166 3.38 3.29 33.05
N GLU A 167 2.95 4.15 32.11
CA GLU A 167 2.27 5.41 32.40
C GLU A 167 0.95 5.20 33.17
N LEU A 168 0.15 4.21 32.76
CA LEU A 168 -1.07 3.85 33.48
C LEU A 168 -0.78 3.33 34.90
N ARG A 169 0.33 2.62 35.11
CA ARG A 169 0.77 2.18 36.45
C ARG A 169 1.20 3.34 37.32
N GLU A 170 1.99 4.26 36.79
CA GLU A 170 2.45 5.46 37.50
C GLU A 170 1.27 6.36 37.89
N ARG A 171 0.30 6.53 36.99
CA ARG A 171 -0.94 7.27 37.29
C ARG A 171 -1.78 6.61 38.37
N LEU A 172 -1.84 5.28 38.41
CA LEU A 172 -2.50 4.56 39.50
C LEU A 172 -1.77 4.71 40.84
N GLU A 173 -0.43 4.78 40.84
CA GLU A 173 0.34 5.07 42.05
C GLU A 173 0.06 6.48 42.56
N HIS A 174 0.06 7.48 41.68
CA HIS A 174 -0.28 8.87 42.04
C HIS A 174 -1.70 8.99 42.63
N LEU A 175 -2.70 8.36 42.00
CA LEU A 175 -4.08 8.37 42.50
C LEU A 175 -4.22 7.64 43.84
N ARG A 176 -3.42 6.59 44.10
CA ARG A 176 -3.39 5.91 45.41
C ARG A 176 -2.81 6.79 46.50
N ASP A 177 -1.77 7.57 46.19
CA ASP A 177 -1.17 8.49 47.14
C ASP A 177 -2.09 9.70 47.40
N GLU A 178 -2.75 10.23 46.38
CA GLU A 178 -3.81 11.23 46.56
C GLU A 178 -4.98 10.71 47.40
N LEU A 179 -5.37 9.45 47.23
CA LEU A 179 -6.41 8.83 48.05
C LEU A 179 -5.97 8.73 49.52
N ARG A 180 -4.72 8.32 49.78
CA ARG A 180 -4.14 8.27 51.14
C ARG A 180 -4.10 9.66 51.79
N GLU A 181 -3.74 10.70 51.03
CA GLU A 181 -3.78 12.08 51.52
C GLU A 181 -5.20 12.55 51.82
N ALA A 182 -6.15 12.24 50.93
CA ALA A 182 -7.56 12.56 51.14
C ALA A 182 -8.18 11.80 52.33
N GLU A 183 -7.67 10.60 52.66
CA GLU A 183 -8.06 9.84 53.85
C GLU A 183 -7.51 10.42 55.16
N ARG A 184 -6.33 11.07 55.13
CA ARG A 184 -5.80 11.82 56.29
C ARG A 184 -6.60 13.09 56.59
N GLY A 185 -7.33 13.63 55.62
CA GLY A 185 -8.15 14.83 55.75
C GLY A 185 -9.46 14.68 56.55
N GLY A 186 -9.78 13.49 57.06
CA GLY A 186 -10.98 13.23 57.87
C GLY A 186 -12.30 13.18 57.07
N ASP A 187 -13.43 13.25 57.78
CA ASP A 187 -14.79 13.08 57.21
C ASP A 187 -15.51 14.39 56.88
N ALA A 188 -14.75 15.42 56.52
CA ALA A 188 -15.34 16.61 55.94
C ALA A 188 -16.08 16.25 54.64
N PRO A 189 -17.29 16.80 54.38
CA PRO A 189 -18.08 16.45 53.19
C PRO A 189 -17.34 16.70 51.87
N GLN A 190 -16.45 17.69 51.83
CA GLN A 190 -15.57 17.95 50.68
C GLN A 190 -14.49 16.87 50.49
N ALA A 191 -13.97 16.28 51.58
CA ALA A 191 -13.03 15.17 51.52
C ALA A 191 -13.72 13.87 51.08
N VAL A 192 -15.00 13.68 51.44
CA VAL A 192 -15.81 12.54 50.96
C VAL A 192 -16.02 12.59 49.44
N GLU A 193 -16.38 13.75 48.89
CA GLU A 193 -16.55 13.91 47.43
C GLU A 193 -15.21 13.80 46.68
N ARG A 194 -14.12 14.35 47.23
CA ARG A 194 -12.77 14.18 46.67
C ARG A 194 -12.36 12.71 46.62
N ARG A 195 -12.59 11.94 47.69
CA ARG A 195 -12.33 10.48 47.74
C ARG A 195 -13.16 9.70 46.72
N LYS A 196 -14.44 10.04 46.55
CA LYS A 196 -15.31 9.41 45.52
C LYS A 196 -14.79 9.69 44.11
N ARG A 197 -14.36 10.92 43.83
CA ARG A 197 -13.80 11.29 42.53
C ARG A 197 -12.52 10.52 42.23
N ILE A 198 -11.58 10.47 43.17
CA ILE A 198 -10.32 9.73 43.01
C ILE A 198 -10.59 8.24 42.78
N ARG A 199 -11.53 7.63 43.51
CA ARG A 199 -11.92 6.22 43.29
C ARG A 199 -12.48 5.95 41.89
N ARG A 200 -13.27 6.86 41.33
CA ARG A 200 -13.78 6.73 39.94
C ARG A 200 -12.65 6.82 38.92
N GLU A 201 -11.74 7.79 39.10
CA GLU A 201 -10.57 7.95 38.22
C GLU A 201 -9.62 6.74 38.31
N MET A 202 -9.48 6.12 39.49
CA MET A 202 -8.75 4.85 39.65
C MET A 202 -9.43 3.70 38.89
N GLU A 203 -10.74 3.50 39.04
CA GLU A 203 -11.46 2.42 38.34
C GLU A 203 -11.38 2.56 36.82
N GLU A 204 -11.42 3.79 36.30
CA GLU A 204 -11.28 4.07 34.88
C GLU A 204 -9.87 3.73 34.38
N THR A 205 -8.84 4.18 35.11
CA THR A 205 -7.43 3.90 34.79
C THR A 205 -7.12 2.38 34.89
N GLU A 206 -7.70 1.66 35.85
CA GLU A 206 -7.59 0.19 35.96
C GLU A 206 -8.27 -0.54 34.79
N ARG A 207 -9.43 -0.04 34.31
CA ARG A 207 -10.10 -0.58 33.12
C ARG A 207 -9.27 -0.36 31.85
N GLU A 208 -8.62 0.79 31.72
CA GLU A 208 -7.70 1.07 30.61
C GLU A 208 -6.46 0.19 30.67
N LEU A 209 -5.89 0.00 31.86
CA LEU A 209 -4.77 -0.91 32.09
C LEU A 209 -5.16 -2.36 31.75
N ALA A 210 -6.35 -2.81 32.13
CA ALA A 210 -6.86 -4.14 31.79
C ALA A 210 -7.08 -4.33 30.28
N LYS A 211 -7.52 -3.28 29.56
CA LYS A 211 -7.62 -3.29 28.09
C LYS A 211 -6.25 -3.32 27.43
N ALA A 212 -5.28 -2.55 27.94
CA ALA A 212 -3.92 -2.46 27.42
C ALA A 212 -3.10 -3.74 27.66
N THR A 213 -3.33 -4.41 28.79
CA THR A 213 -2.65 -5.66 29.17
C THR A 213 -3.31 -6.92 28.61
N ARG A 214 -4.56 -6.83 28.12
CA ARG A 214 -5.18 -7.91 27.36
C ARG A 214 -4.40 -8.10 26.06
N ARG A 215 -3.53 -9.10 26.07
CA ARG A 215 -2.89 -9.65 24.86
C ARG A 215 -4.00 -9.84 23.82
N PRO A 216 -3.90 -9.28 22.60
CA PRO A 216 -4.81 -9.67 21.54
C PRO A 216 -4.69 -11.18 21.45
N GLY A 217 -5.79 -11.89 21.72
CA GLY A 217 -5.83 -13.32 21.48
C GLY A 217 -5.38 -13.57 20.04
N PRO A 218 -4.74 -14.72 19.75
CA PRO A 218 -4.49 -15.09 18.37
C PRO A 218 -5.80 -14.85 17.60
N PRO A 219 -5.77 -14.14 16.45
CA PRO A 219 -6.99 -13.82 15.72
C PRO A 219 -7.76 -15.13 15.61
N GLU A 220 -8.99 -15.14 16.14
CA GLU A 220 -9.87 -16.29 15.98
C GLU A 220 -9.87 -16.59 14.50
N ARG A 221 -9.24 -17.71 14.12
CA ARG A 221 -9.15 -18.10 12.72
C ARG A 221 -10.57 -18.06 12.16
N PRO A 222 -10.88 -17.19 11.19
CA PRO A 222 -12.19 -17.23 10.57
C PRO A 222 -12.30 -18.60 9.89
N GLY A 223 -13.11 -19.47 10.48
CA GLY A 223 -13.27 -20.84 10.06
C GLY A 223 -12.17 -21.79 10.55
N SER A 224 -12.37 -22.34 11.75
CA SER A 224 -12.14 -23.77 11.90
C SER A 224 -13.04 -24.47 10.88
N ILE A 225 -12.47 -24.75 9.71
CA ILE A 225 -13.07 -25.63 8.70
C ILE A 225 -13.36 -26.94 9.46
N ARG A 226 -14.62 -27.12 9.84
CA ARG A 226 -15.16 -28.44 10.16
C ARG A 226 -14.74 -29.33 9.00
N ARG A 227 -13.98 -30.39 9.32
CA ARG A 227 -13.66 -31.45 8.37
C ARG A 227 -14.88 -31.73 7.48
N PRO A 228 -14.75 -31.69 6.14
CA PRO A 228 -15.83 -32.09 5.27
C PRO A 228 -16.22 -33.52 5.67
N GLY A 229 -17.47 -33.69 6.10
CA GLY A 229 -18.04 -35.03 6.16
C GLY A 229 -18.02 -35.65 4.77
N PRO A 230 -18.10 -36.99 4.67
CA PRO A 230 -18.14 -37.67 3.38
C PRO A 230 -19.23 -37.07 2.48
N PRO A 231 -18.98 -36.96 1.16
CA PRO A 231 -19.90 -36.30 0.25
C PRO A 231 -21.25 -37.02 0.29
N ARG A 232 -22.28 -36.29 0.75
CA ARG A 232 -23.66 -36.76 0.62
C ARG A 232 -24.01 -36.77 -0.87
N ARG A 233 -24.64 -37.86 -1.30
CA ARG A 233 -25.11 -38.10 -2.67
C ARG A 233 -25.81 -36.85 -3.24
N PRO A 234 -25.60 -36.52 -4.53
CA PRO A 234 -26.33 -35.45 -5.18
C PRO A 234 -27.83 -35.76 -5.14
N GLY A 235 -28.57 -34.92 -4.43
CA GLY A 235 -30.04 -34.91 -4.48
C GLY A 235 -30.52 -34.28 -5.80
N PRO A 236 -31.80 -34.48 -6.16
CA PRO A 236 -32.37 -33.97 -7.41
C PRO A 236 -32.36 -32.43 -7.42
N PRO A 237 -32.28 -31.79 -8.60
CA PRO A 237 -32.29 -30.34 -8.69
C PRO A 237 -33.67 -29.78 -8.30
N HIS A 238 -33.79 -29.30 -7.07
CA HIS A 238 -34.94 -28.49 -6.68
C HIS A 238 -34.82 -27.11 -7.32
N ARG A 239 -35.80 -26.79 -8.20
CA ARG A 239 -36.03 -25.46 -8.75
C ARG A 239 -36.12 -24.46 -7.60
N ARG A 240 -35.18 -23.52 -7.57
CA ARG A 240 -35.17 -22.39 -6.65
C ARG A 240 -36.30 -21.44 -7.07
N PRO A 241 -37.25 -21.08 -6.19
CA PRO A 241 -38.23 -20.05 -6.51
C PRO A 241 -37.51 -18.71 -6.66
N GLU A 242 -37.85 -17.98 -7.72
CA GLU A 242 -37.34 -16.64 -8.03
C GLU A 242 -37.64 -15.69 -6.87
N GLN A 243 -36.67 -15.49 -5.99
CA GLN A 243 -36.76 -14.45 -4.97
C GLN A 243 -36.46 -13.10 -5.63
N GLY A 244 -37.49 -12.27 -5.64
CA GLY A 244 -37.52 -10.82 -5.88
C GLY A 244 -36.21 -10.16 -6.24
N ARG A 245 -36.11 -9.77 -7.51
CA ARG A 245 -35.15 -8.76 -7.99
C ARG A 245 -35.33 -7.51 -7.13
N ARG A 246 -34.34 -7.23 -6.27
CA ARG A 246 -34.21 -5.89 -5.68
C ARG A 246 -34.12 -4.89 -6.83
N PRO A 247 -34.83 -3.75 -6.80
CA PRO A 247 -34.62 -2.69 -7.76
C PRO A 247 -33.15 -2.27 -7.66
N HIS A 248 -32.43 -2.41 -8.77
CA HIS A 248 -31.10 -1.83 -8.90
C HIS A 248 -31.24 -0.31 -8.64
N PRO A 249 -30.34 0.30 -7.85
CA PRO A 249 -30.29 1.75 -7.76
C PRO A 249 -30.15 2.29 -9.19
N PRO A 250 -30.81 3.42 -9.54
CA PRO A 250 -30.74 3.97 -10.88
C PRO A 250 -29.26 4.10 -11.25
N GLU A 251 -28.86 3.45 -12.34
CA GLU A 251 -27.56 3.65 -12.96
C GLU A 251 -27.40 5.17 -13.09
N LYS A 252 -26.45 5.73 -12.33
CA LYS A 252 -26.03 7.11 -12.50
C LYS A 252 -25.73 7.22 -14.00
N GLY A 253 -26.52 8.03 -14.71
CA GLY A 253 -26.38 8.21 -16.15
C GLY A 253 -24.93 8.49 -16.51
N PRO A 254 -24.53 8.23 -17.77
CA PRO A 254 -23.14 8.30 -18.22
C PRO A 254 -22.53 9.59 -17.70
N ARG A 255 -21.69 9.46 -16.67
CA ARG A 255 -20.90 10.58 -16.19
C ARG A 255 -20.08 10.97 -17.41
N HIS A 256 -20.22 12.21 -17.86
CA HIS A 256 -19.32 12.78 -18.84
C HIS A 256 -17.93 12.81 -18.20
N GLU A 257 -17.25 11.67 -18.24
CA GLU A 257 -15.83 11.62 -17.97
C GLU A 257 -15.19 12.45 -19.09
N PRO A 258 -14.31 13.40 -18.74
CA PRO A 258 -13.56 14.13 -19.77
C PRO A 258 -12.82 13.10 -20.63
N PRO A 259 -12.75 13.31 -21.96
CA PRO A 259 -12.05 12.37 -22.83
C PRO A 259 -10.63 12.14 -22.31
N PRO A 260 -10.14 10.89 -22.34
CA PRO A 260 -8.79 10.60 -21.91
C PRO A 260 -7.79 11.44 -22.70
N PRO A 261 -6.61 11.76 -22.13
CA PRO A 261 -5.58 12.49 -22.84
C PRO A 261 -5.20 11.72 -24.12
N PRO A 262 -4.84 12.41 -25.22
CA PRO A 262 -4.47 11.73 -26.47
C PRO A 262 -3.31 10.74 -26.29
N GLU A 263 -2.37 11.04 -25.38
CA GLU A 263 -1.26 10.15 -25.02
C GLU A 263 -1.73 8.80 -24.43
N PHE A 264 -2.86 8.78 -23.73
CA PHE A 264 -3.43 7.57 -23.13
C PHE A 264 -4.01 6.64 -24.21
N GLU A 265 -4.67 7.22 -25.22
CA GLU A 265 -5.17 6.45 -26.36
C GLU A 265 -4.04 5.85 -27.19
N GLU A 266 -2.97 6.60 -27.42
CA GLU A 266 -1.79 6.09 -28.12
C GLU A 266 -1.14 4.92 -27.37
N MET A 267 -1.03 5.01 -26.04
CA MET A 267 -0.46 3.94 -25.23
C MET A 267 -1.37 2.69 -25.22
N MET A 268 -2.69 2.86 -25.14
CA MET A 268 -3.66 1.76 -25.25
C MET A 268 -3.54 1.05 -26.60
N ARG A 269 -3.49 1.81 -27.71
CA ARG A 269 -3.28 1.23 -29.05
C ARG A 269 -1.96 0.47 -29.13
N ARG A 270 -0.88 1.02 -28.55
CA ARG A 270 0.42 0.35 -28.51
C ARG A 270 0.37 -0.98 -27.74
N ILE A 271 -0.33 -1.04 -26.61
CA ILE A 271 -0.53 -2.28 -25.85
C ILE A 271 -1.31 -3.30 -26.67
N GLU A 272 -2.40 -2.90 -27.34
CA GLU A 272 -3.14 -3.79 -28.23
C GLU A 272 -2.25 -4.35 -29.36
N HIS A 273 -1.39 -3.50 -29.94
CA HIS A 273 -0.44 -3.93 -30.95
C HIS A 273 0.58 -4.94 -30.42
N LEU A 274 1.09 -4.75 -29.19
CA LEU A 274 2.01 -5.69 -28.56
C LEU A 274 1.35 -7.06 -28.30
N HIS A 275 0.11 -7.08 -27.82
CA HIS A 275 -0.65 -8.34 -27.63
C HIS A 275 -0.89 -9.06 -28.96
N ARG A 276 -1.36 -8.35 -29.99
CA ARG A 276 -1.56 -8.95 -31.33
C ARG A 276 -0.25 -9.46 -31.93
N ALA A 277 0.84 -8.71 -31.77
CA ALA A 277 2.16 -9.15 -32.21
C ALA A 277 2.63 -10.39 -31.46
N ALA A 278 2.42 -10.46 -30.14
CA ALA A 278 2.73 -11.63 -29.34
C ALA A 278 1.94 -12.86 -29.79
N ASP A 279 0.64 -12.73 -30.05
CA ASP A 279 -0.20 -13.84 -30.51
C ASP A 279 0.22 -14.36 -31.89
N ASN A 280 0.60 -13.46 -32.81
CA ASN A 280 1.12 -13.84 -34.11
C ASN A 280 2.46 -14.59 -34.00
N LEU A 281 3.36 -14.15 -33.12
CA LEU A 281 4.63 -14.83 -32.86
C LEU A 281 4.44 -16.19 -32.19
N ASP A 282 3.47 -16.30 -31.28
CA ASP A 282 3.13 -17.56 -30.62
C ASP A 282 2.61 -18.59 -31.63
N GLN A 283 1.76 -18.15 -32.58
CA GLN A 283 1.29 -18.98 -33.69
C GLN A 283 2.41 -19.39 -34.65
N ALA A 284 3.44 -18.56 -34.81
CA ALA A 284 4.62 -18.86 -35.63
C ALA A 284 5.61 -19.83 -34.95
N GLY A 285 5.39 -20.18 -33.67
CA GLY A 285 6.28 -21.02 -32.87
C GLY A 285 7.40 -20.27 -32.16
N GLU A 286 7.41 -18.94 -32.22
CA GLU A 286 8.40 -18.05 -31.60
C GLU A 286 8.00 -17.70 -30.15
N HIS A 287 7.83 -18.72 -29.32
CA HIS A 287 7.25 -18.59 -27.97
C HIS A 287 8.05 -17.65 -27.03
N GLU A 288 9.38 -17.61 -27.15
CA GLU A 288 10.20 -16.74 -26.29
C GLU A 288 10.00 -15.26 -26.61
N LEU A 289 9.94 -14.90 -27.89
CA LEU A 289 9.67 -13.54 -28.33
C LEU A 289 8.23 -13.13 -27.98
N ALA A 290 7.27 -14.03 -28.17
CA ALA A 290 5.88 -13.80 -27.76
C ALA A 290 5.77 -13.52 -26.24
N GLN A 291 6.47 -14.29 -25.40
CA GLN A 291 6.51 -14.04 -23.95
C GLN A 291 7.15 -12.69 -23.60
N ASN A 292 8.20 -12.28 -24.31
CA ASN A 292 8.83 -10.98 -24.09
C ASN A 292 7.87 -9.82 -24.43
N LEU A 293 7.17 -9.91 -25.56
CA LEU A 293 6.16 -8.90 -25.95
C LEU A 293 4.99 -8.85 -24.96
N ARG A 294 4.52 -10.00 -24.45
CA ARG A 294 3.48 -10.02 -23.39
C ARG A 294 3.95 -9.34 -22.12
N ARG A 295 5.19 -9.60 -21.67
CA ARG A 295 5.77 -8.92 -20.50
C ARG A 295 5.91 -7.41 -20.75
N GLU A 296 6.25 -6.99 -21.96
CA GLU A 296 6.32 -5.57 -22.32
C GLU A 296 4.93 -4.92 -22.28
N ALA A 297 3.91 -5.58 -22.84
CA ALA A 297 2.52 -5.13 -22.79
C ALA A 297 2.02 -5.02 -21.33
N GLU A 298 2.26 -6.03 -20.50
CA GLU A 298 1.92 -6.03 -19.07
C GLU A 298 2.59 -4.86 -18.31
N ARG A 299 3.86 -4.57 -18.59
CA ARG A 299 4.55 -3.41 -17.99
C ARG A 299 3.89 -2.09 -18.39
N LYS A 300 3.48 -1.97 -19.65
CA LYS A 300 2.79 -0.77 -20.16
C LYS A 300 1.37 -0.63 -19.60
N GLU A 301 0.65 -1.73 -19.40
CA GLU A 301 -0.64 -1.76 -18.70
C GLU A 301 -0.51 -1.29 -17.25
N GLN A 302 0.51 -1.78 -16.53
CA GLN A 302 0.80 -1.33 -15.17
C GLN A 302 1.16 0.16 -15.12
N GLU A 303 1.92 0.65 -16.08
CA GLU A 303 2.25 2.08 -16.21
C GLU A 303 0.98 2.92 -16.42
N LEU A 304 0.06 2.49 -17.30
CA LEU A 304 -1.22 3.18 -17.50
C LEU A 304 -2.09 3.16 -16.25
N HIS A 305 -2.17 2.02 -15.56
CA HIS A 305 -2.93 1.90 -14.33
C HIS A 305 -2.41 2.87 -13.26
N TRP A 306 -1.09 2.91 -13.08
CA TRP A 306 -0.44 3.83 -12.15
C TRP A 306 -0.69 5.30 -12.50
N GLN A 307 -0.63 5.65 -13.79
CA GLN A 307 -0.94 7.01 -14.25
C GLN A 307 -2.41 7.37 -13.97
N ARG A 308 -3.34 6.44 -14.18
CA ARG A 308 -4.77 6.63 -13.90
C ARG A 308 -5.03 6.82 -12.41
N GLU A 309 -4.51 5.94 -11.56
CA GLU A 309 -4.65 6.06 -10.10
C GLU A 309 -4.06 7.38 -9.59
N ARG A 310 -2.88 7.75 -10.09
CA ARG A 310 -2.26 9.03 -9.74
C ARG A 310 -3.14 10.21 -10.15
N ARG A 311 -3.76 10.16 -11.33
CA ARG A 311 -4.67 11.21 -11.79
C ARG A 311 -5.93 11.29 -10.93
N GLU A 312 -6.57 10.16 -10.64
CA GLU A 312 -7.74 10.09 -9.76
C GLU A 312 -7.42 10.63 -8.36
N LEU A 313 -6.22 10.34 -7.84
CA LEU A 313 -5.74 10.89 -6.57
C LEU A 313 -5.59 12.41 -6.63
N MET A 314 -5.01 12.94 -7.72
CA MET A 314 -4.87 14.39 -7.92
C MET A 314 -6.23 15.07 -8.07
N GLU A 315 -7.16 14.49 -8.82
CA GLU A 315 -8.53 15.00 -8.97
C GLU A 315 -9.28 15.00 -7.62
N HIS A 316 -9.09 13.96 -6.79
CA HIS A 316 -9.64 13.93 -5.44
C HIS A 316 -9.03 15.02 -4.54
N HIS A 317 -7.70 15.20 -4.61
CA HIS A 317 -7.02 16.26 -3.88
C HIS A 317 -7.47 17.66 -4.33
N GLU A 318 -7.61 17.89 -5.64
CA GLU A 318 -8.15 19.14 -6.17
C GLU A 318 -9.58 19.41 -5.69
N ALA A 319 -10.44 18.38 -5.68
CA ALA A 319 -11.80 18.51 -5.18
C ALA A 319 -11.83 18.90 -3.69
N GLN A 320 -10.98 18.27 -2.87
CA GLN A 320 -10.82 18.62 -1.46
C GLN A 320 -10.30 20.06 -1.28
N MET A 321 -9.31 20.47 -2.08
CA MET A 321 -8.79 21.84 -2.04
C MET A 321 -9.87 22.86 -2.42
N ARG A 322 -10.68 22.58 -3.44
CA ARG A 322 -11.82 23.45 -3.82
C ARG A 322 -12.84 23.56 -2.69
N GLU A 323 -13.14 22.47 -1.99
CA GLU A 323 -14.03 22.49 -0.82
C GLU A 323 -13.45 23.36 0.30
N VAL A 324 -12.17 23.18 0.64
CA VAL A 324 -11.48 23.99 1.65
C VAL A 324 -11.45 25.47 1.26
N PHE A 325 -11.18 25.80 -0.01
CA PHE A 325 -11.24 27.19 -0.48
C PHE A 325 -12.65 27.76 -0.39
N GLY A 326 -13.68 26.98 -0.70
CA GLY A 326 -15.08 27.38 -0.52
C GLY A 326 -15.40 27.73 0.93
N GLN A 327 -14.97 26.89 1.88
CA GLN A 327 -15.13 27.14 3.31
C GLN A 327 -14.39 28.40 3.77
N ILE A 328 -13.18 28.64 3.26
CA ILE A 328 -12.41 29.86 3.57
C ILE A 328 -13.14 31.10 3.03
N GLU A 329 -13.71 31.05 1.84
CA GLU A 329 -14.48 32.16 1.28
C GLU A 329 -15.77 32.43 2.07
N GLU A 330 -16.45 31.39 2.52
CA GLU A 330 -17.63 31.50 3.39
C GLU A 330 -17.28 32.17 4.72
N LEU A 331 -16.24 31.69 5.42
CA LEU A 331 -15.75 32.31 6.66
C LEU A 331 -15.33 33.78 6.47
N ARG A 332 -14.75 34.13 5.32
CA ARG A 332 -14.41 35.53 5.01
C ARG A 332 -15.64 36.42 4.90
N ARG A 333 -16.74 35.92 4.32
CA ARG A 333 -18.02 36.64 4.25
C ARG A 333 -18.63 36.81 5.64
N GLU A 334 -18.68 35.74 6.43
CA GLU A 334 -19.20 35.80 7.81
C GLU A 334 -18.42 36.80 8.68
N VAL A 335 -17.08 36.81 8.58
CA VAL A 335 -16.24 37.78 9.30
C VAL A 335 -16.52 39.22 8.83
N GLN A 336 -16.80 39.42 7.55
CA GLN A 336 -17.16 40.74 7.02
C GLN A 336 -18.52 41.20 7.54
N GLU A 337 -19.54 40.33 7.50
CA GLU A 337 -20.87 40.61 8.06
C GLU A 337 -20.81 40.94 9.56
N LEU A 338 -20.04 40.16 10.33
CA LEU A 338 -19.84 40.43 11.77
C LEU A 338 -19.16 41.78 12.02
N ARG A 339 -18.23 42.20 11.16
CA ARG A 339 -17.59 43.52 11.26
C ARG A 339 -18.60 44.64 11.03
N GLU A 340 -19.45 44.51 10.02
CA GLU A 340 -20.53 45.47 9.73
C GLU A 340 -21.50 45.58 10.92
N VAL A 341 -21.93 44.45 11.50
CA VAL A 341 -22.80 44.42 12.69
C VAL A 341 -22.14 45.09 13.90
N VAL A 342 -20.85 44.83 14.14
CA VAL A 342 -20.10 45.46 15.23
C VAL A 342 -19.97 46.96 15.02
N GLU A 343 -19.78 47.41 13.78
CA GLU A 343 -19.71 48.83 13.42
C GLU A 343 -21.06 49.52 13.64
N GLU A 344 -22.17 48.92 13.22
CA GLU A 344 -23.52 49.42 13.50
C GLU A 344 -23.81 49.53 15.00
N LEU A 345 -23.42 48.53 15.80
CA LEU A 345 -23.59 48.56 17.26
C LEU A 345 -22.76 49.67 17.91
N ARG A 346 -21.54 49.90 17.42
CA ARG A 346 -20.69 51.02 17.89
C ARG A 346 -21.33 52.37 17.57
N GLU A 347 -21.88 52.55 16.37
CA GLU A 347 -22.59 53.78 16.02
C GLU A 347 -23.82 54.02 16.88
N ARG A 348 -24.60 52.98 17.20
CA ARG A 348 -25.77 53.09 18.08
C ARG A 348 -25.38 53.54 19.49
N LEU A 349 -24.34 52.94 20.06
CA LEU A 349 -23.82 53.30 21.38
C LEU A 349 -23.25 54.73 21.45
N GLN A 350 -22.84 55.32 20.33
CA GLN A 350 -22.38 56.71 20.28
C GLN A 350 -23.51 57.73 20.19
N ARG A 351 -24.72 57.30 19.82
CA ARG A 351 -25.91 58.18 19.69
C ARG A 351 -26.74 58.25 20.97
N GLU A 352 -26.61 57.26 21.85
CA GLU A 352 -27.12 57.27 23.22
C GLU A 352 -26.19 58.06 24.14
#